data_AF-A0A9R1QBC8-F1
#
_entry.id   AF-A0A9R1QBC8-F1
#
_cell.length_a   1.000
_cell.length_b   1.000
_cell.length_c   1.000
_cell.angle_alpha   90.00
_cell.angle_beta   90.00
_cell.angle_gamma   90.00
#
_symmetry.space_group_name_H-M   'P 1'
#
loop_
_entity.id
_entity.type
_entity.pdbx_description
1 polymer ?
#
loop_
_entity_poly.entity_id
_entity_poly.type
_entity_poly.pdbx_seq_one_letter_code
_entity_poly.pdbx_strand_id
1 'polypeptide(L)'
;MKRLTKEQLEVFHEKKAAMDLDGKEVSNEEIVRPRVPLEACLASFSGGEEVPDFYSTALNSKTTAIKTAGFKTFPDYLVLQMRKFVMEAGWVPKKLDVYIDVPDIIDISHMRSNGVQPGEELLPEGASCGNKAEPARPVANEDIVSQLANMGFNYFACQRAAINTSNAGLEEAMNWLLSHMEDPDINEPISQDAMPAEDTIDEASVQTLVSFGFPEDVSRMAVKASGGNIERATEWVLTHPEASSSVSADSSASNVKDDESHIPDGSGRYKLIAFVSHMGTSTHCGHYVAHILKDGRWTIFNDNKVAASVDLPKDMGYLYFFQRISS
;
A
#
# COMPACT_ATOMS: atom_id res chain seq x y z
N MET A 1 -31.78 21.74 -9.26
CA MET A 1 -31.68 20.29 -9.58
C MET A 1 -32.27 19.52 -8.43
N LYS A 2 -33.27 18.67 -8.67
CA LYS A 2 -33.92 17.89 -7.61
C LYS A 2 -32.94 16.81 -7.11
N ARG A 3 -32.58 16.85 -5.82
CA ARG A 3 -31.96 15.69 -5.16
C ARG A 3 -32.92 14.53 -5.31
N LEU A 4 -32.45 13.42 -5.88
CA LEU A 4 -33.22 12.18 -5.86
C LEU A 4 -33.27 11.66 -4.43
N THR A 5 -34.47 11.44 -3.91
CA THR A 5 -34.69 10.85 -2.59
C THR A 5 -34.34 9.35 -2.64
N LYS A 6 -33.83 8.79 -1.53
CA LYS A 6 -33.57 7.33 -1.40
C LYS A 6 -34.79 6.50 -1.82
N GLU A 7 -35.98 6.99 -1.52
CA GLU A 7 -37.28 6.42 -1.91
C GLU A 7 -37.45 6.24 -3.43
N GLN A 8 -36.96 7.19 -4.24
CA GLN A 8 -37.04 7.09 -5.71
C GLN A 8 -36.08 6.02 -6.27
N LEU A 9 -34.97 5.77 -5.56
CA LEU A 9 -34.01 4.73 -5.91
C LEU A 9 -34.55 3.34 -5.57
N GLU A 10 -35.20 3.21 -4.41
CA GLU A 10 -35.84 1.97 -3.97
C GLU A 10 -36.96 1.56 -4.92
N VAL A 11 -37.84 2.50 -5.28
CA VAL A 11 -38.91 2.27 -6.27
C VAL A 11 -38.33 1.87 -7.64
N PHE A 12 -37.19 2.43 -8.05
CA PHE A 12 -36.51 2.03 -9.28
C PHE A 12 -35.92 0.62 -9.20
N HIS A 13 -35.30 0.26 -8.07
CA HIS A 13 -34.77 -1.08 -7.85
C HIS A 13 -35.86 -2.15 -7.86
N GLU A 14 -37.02 -1.87 -7.25
CA GLU A 14 -38.18 -2.75 -7.27
C GLU A 14 -38.74 -2.91 -8.71
N LYS A 15 -38.86 -1.80 -9.45
CA LYS A 15 -39.31 -1.81 -10.85
C LYS A 15 -38.34 -2.59 -11.73
N LYS A 16 -37.03 -2.41 -11.54
CA LYS A 16 -35.98 -3.12 -12.28
C LYS A 16 -36.02 -4.62 -11.97
N ALA A 17 -36.11 -5.01 -10.70
CA ALA A 17 -36.23 -6.42 -10.31
C ALA A 17 -37.48 -7.08 -10.92
N ALA A 18 -38.61 -6.36 -10.98
CA ALA A 18 -39.82 -6.85 -11.62
C ALA A 18 -39.69 -6.99 -13.16
N MET A 19 -38.97 -6.09 -13.82
CA MET A 19 -38.70 -6.14 -15.27
C MET A 19 -37.68 -7.20 -15.65
N ASP A 20 -36.66 -7.41 -14.82
CA ASP A 20 -35.67 -8.49 -14.98
C ASP A 20 -36.36 -9.87 -14.87
N LEU A 21 -37.37 -10.00 -14.00
CA LEU A 21 -38.23 -11.20 -13.91
C LEU A 21 -39.13 -11.40 -15.13
N ASP A 22 -39.54 -10.32 -15.81
CA ASP A 22 -40.34 -10.34 -17.05
C ASP A 22 -39.46 -10.45 -18.33
N GLY A 23 -38.13 -10.55 -18.17
CA GLY A 23 -37.18 -10.68 -19.29
C GLY A 23 -37.06 -9.42 -20.17
N LYS A 24 -37.46 -8.25 -19.66
CA LYS A 24 -37.38 -6.96 -20.37
C LYS A 24 -36.25 -6.10 -19.80
N GLU A 25 -35.37 -5.60 -20.67
CA GLU A 25 -34.35 -4.63 -20.28
C GLU A 25 -34.95 -3.23 -20.08
N VAL A 26 -34.51 -2.55 -19.03
CA VAL A 26 -34.85 -1.14 -18.76
C VAL A 26 -34.10 -0.24 -19.76
N SER A 27 -34.82 0.66 -20.42
CA SER A 27 -34.20 1.63 -21.33
C SER A 27 -33.26 2.58 -20.58
N ASN A 28 -32.14 2.97 -21.20
CA ASN A 28 -31.12 3.84 -20.60
C ASN A 28 -31.66 5.18 -20.08
N GLU A 29 -32.78 5.65 -20.62
CA GLU A 29 -33.45 6.91 -20.27
C GLU A 29 -34.31 6.80 -19.00
N GLU A 30 -34.77 5.60 -18.64
CA GLU A 30 -35.51 5.35 -17.40
C GLU A 30 -34.61 4.99 -16.21
N ILE A 31 -33.29 4.86 -16.43
CA ILE A 31 -32.35 4.49 -15.37
C ILE A 31 -32.22 5.62 -14.36
N VAL A 32 -32.73 5.36 -13.16
CA VAL A 32 -32.60 6.24 -12.04
C VAL A 32 -31.29 5.95 -11.31
N ARG A 33 -30.35 6.89 -11.38
CA ARG A 33 -29.06 6.79 -10.69
C ARG A 33 -29.05 7.67 -9.44
N PRO A 34 -28.43 7.22 -8.33
CA PRO A 34 -28.23 8.08 -7.17
C PRO A 34 -27.37 9.28 -7.55
N ARG A 35 -27.67 10.44 -6.99
CA ARG A 35 -26.82 11.64 -7.09
C ARG A 35 -26.12 11.90 -5.77
N VAL A 36 -24.79 11.95 -5.81
CA VAL A 36 -23.94 12.18 -4.64
C VAL A 36 -23.06 13.41 -4.89
N PRO A 37 -23.06 14.42 -4.02
CA PRO A 37 -22.17 15.57 -4.17
C PRO A 37 -20.72 15.18 -3.89
N LEU A 38 -19.78 15.70 -4.67
CA LEU A 38 -18.35 15.42 -4.48
C LEU A 38 -17.86 15.82 -3.08
N GLU A 39 -18.39 16.91 -2.52
CA GLU A 39 -18.04 17.41 -1.20
C GLU A 39 -18.34 16.38 -0.10
N ALA A 40 -19.40 15.58 -0.25
CA ALA A 40 -19.70 14.50 0.70
C ALA A 40 -18.68 13.36 0.60
N CYS A 41 -18.20 13.05 -0.61
CA CYS A 41 -17.13 12.06 -0.81
C CYS A 41 -15.81 12.54 -0.19
N LEU A 42 -15.47 13.82 -0.36
CA LEU A 42 -14.28 14.43 0.23
C LEU A 42 -14.37 14.48 1.77
N ALA A 43 -15.54 14.86 2.31
CA ALA A 43 -15.77 14.85 3.75
C ALA A 43 -15.67 13.45 4.36
N SER A 44 -16.16 12.42 3.64
CA SER A 44 -16.01 11.02 4.05
C SER A 44 -14.56 10.55 4.01
N PHE A 45 -13.73 11.10 3.12
CA PHE A 45 -12.29 10.78 3.06
C PHE A 45 -11.51 11.40 4.22
N SER A 46 -11.82 12.65 4.59
CA SER A 46 -11.21 13.32 5.75
C SER A 46 -11.85 12.92 7.09
N GLY A 47 -12.93 12.14 7.07
CA GLY A 47 -13.62 11.68 8.26
C GLY A 47 -12.79 10.70 9.08
N GLY A 48 -13.04 10.64 10.38
CA GLY A 48 -12.45 9.62 11.25
C GLY A 48 -13.02 8.24 10.93
N GLU A 49 -12.14 7.29 10.61
CA GLU A 49 -12.45 5.87 10.45
C GLU A 49 -12.11 5.14 11.75
N GLU A 50 -13.09 4.45 12.34
CA GLU A 50 -12.86 3.60 13.51
C GLU A 50 -12.18 2.30 13.09
N VAL A 51 -11.01 2.04 13.66
CA VAL A 51 -10.24 0.82 13.46
C VAL A 51 -10.35 -0.03 14.75
N PRO A 52 -11.21 -1.06 14.77
CA PRO A 52 -11.30 -1.97 15.89
C PRO A 52 -10.03 -2.85 15.99
N ASP A 53 -9.81 -3.45 17.17
CA ASP A 53 -8.69 -4.36 17.46
C ASP A 53 -7.28 -3.77 17.26
N PHE A 54 -7.13 -2.45 17.40
CA PHE A 54 -5.84 -1.77 17.37
C PHE A 54 -5.05 -1.99 18.67
N TYR A 55 -3.78 -2.40 18.57
CA TYR A 55 -2.92 -2.55 19.75
C TYR A 55 -2.32 -1.19 20.16
N SER A 56 -2.69 -0.69 21.34
CA SER A 56 -2.14 0.55 21.89
C SER A 56 -0.94 0.28 22.78
N THR A 57 0.22 0.83 22.43
CA THR A 57 1.47 0.74 23.19
C THR A 57 1.42 1.50 24.51
N ALA A 58 0.59 2.55 24.60
CA ALA A 58 0.37 3.28 25.85
C ALA A 58 -0.45 2.46 26.86
N LEU A 59 -1.43 1.69 26.37
CA LEU A 59 -2.34 0.89 27.20
C LEU A 59 -1.94 -0.58 27.32
N ASN A 60 -0.89 -1.02 26.59
CA ASN A 60 -0.46 -2.41 26.43
C ASN A 60 -1.61 -3.40 26.19
N SER A 61 -2.64 -2.97 25.45
CA SER A 61 -3.88 -3.74 25.22
C SER A 61 -4.54 -3.35 23.90
N LYS A 62 -5.44 -4.22 23.42
CA LYS A 62 -6.24 -3.95 22.22
C LYS A 62 -7.37 -2.97 22.55
N THR A 63 -7.52 -1.96 21.71
CA THR A 63 -8.51 -0.89 21.81
C THR A 63 -8.99 -0.48 20.41
N THR A 64 -9.88 0.50 20.33
CA THR A 64 -10.31 1.11 19.07
C THR A 64 -9.46 2.34 18.78
N ALA A 65 -8.88 2.43 17.59
CA ALA A 65 -8.20 3.64 17.11
C ALA A 65 -9.12 4.43 16.17
N ILE A 66 -8.91 5.75 16.11
CA ILE A 66 -9.55 6.61 15.12
C ILE A 66 -8.48 7.04 14.13
N LYS A 67 -8.62 6.60 12.88
CA LYS A 67 -7.72 6.95 11.79
C LYS A 67 -8.31 8.11 11.00
N THR A 68 -7.53 9.17 10.82
CA THR A 68 -7.87 10.30 9.94
C THR A 68 -6.83 10.41 8.85
N ALA A 69 -7.26 10.70 7.62
CA ALA A 69 -6.39 10.91 6.48
C ALA A 69 -6.46 12.38 6.04
N GLY A 70 -5.31 12.98 5.78
CA GLY A 70 -5.18 14.36 5.30
C GLY A 70 -3.99 14.51 4.37
N PHE A 71 -3.91 15.65 3.70
CA PHE A 71 -2.83 15.97 2.76
C PHE A 71 -1.71 16.72 3.48
N LYS A 72 -0.48 16.21 3.42
CA LYS A 72 0.72 16.95 3.87
C LYS A 72 1.06 18.07 2.89
N THR A 73 1.02 17.74 1.60
CA THR A 73 1.33 18.62 0.47
C THR A 73 0.23 18.56 -0.58
N PHE A 74 0.10 19.63 -1.37
CA PHE A 74 -0.88 19.76 -2.44
C PHE A 74 -0.20 19.82 -3.81
N PRO A 75 -0.33 18.78 -4.68
CA PRO A 75 0.39 18.72 -5.95
C PRO A 75 -0.12 19.74 -6.98
N ASP A 76 0.64 19.96 -8.05
CA ASP A 76 0.23 20.82 -9.19
C ASP A 76 -1.01 20.25 -9.91
N TYR A 77 -1.06 18.93 -10.05
CA TYR A 77 -2.18 18.20 -10.63
C TYR A 77 -2.69 17.18 -9.62
N LEU A 78 -3.94 17.37 -9.19
CA LEU A 78 -4.64 16.43 -8.33
C LEU A 78 -5.42 15.45 -9.19
N VAL A 79 -5.14 14.15 -9.01
CA VAL A 79 -5.88 13.07 -9.66
C VAL A 79 -6.85 12.47 -8.65
N LEU A 80 -8.14 12.52 -8.96
CA LEU A 80 -9.19 11.92 -8.14
C LEU A 80 -9.76 10.68 -8.84
N GLN A 81 -9.59 9.52 -8.21
CA GLN A 81 -10.24 8.28 -8.62
C GLN A 81 -11.53 8.09 -7.84
N MET A 82 -12.65 8.02 -8.55
CA MET A 82 -13.92 7.68 -7.94
C MET A 82 -14.00 6.17 -7.72
N ARG A 83 -14.02 5.74 -6.46
CA ARG A 83 -14.15 4.32 -6.06
C ARG A 83 -15.59 3.81 -6.27
N LYS A 84 -16.06 3.83 -7.52
CA LYS A 84 -17.41 3.39 -7.93
C LYS A 84 -17.49 1.86 -8.09
N PHE A 85 -16.80 1.09 -7.25
CA PHE A 85 -16.81 -0.37 -7.30
C PHE A 85 -16.96 -0.93 -5.89
N VAL A 86 -17.85 -1.91 -5.75
CA VAL A 86 -18.07 -2.62 -4.49
C VAL A 86 -18.07 -4.12 -4.76
N MET A 87 -17.65 -4.89 -3.76
CA MET A 87 -17.75 -6.35 -3.80
C MET A 87 -19.12 -6.73 -3.24
N GLU A 88 -19.97 -7.37 -4.04
CA GLU A 88 -21.24 -7.92 -3.57
C GLU A 88 -21.07 -9.31 -2.95
N ALA A 89 -22.16 -9.86 -2.43
CA ALA A 89 -22.21 -11.22 -1.92
C ALA A 89 -21.69 -12.21 -2.99
N GLY A 90 -20.77 -13.09 -2.59
CA GLY A 90 -20.09 -14.01 -3.50
C GLY A 90 -18.82 -13.46 -4.16
N TRP A 91 -18.28 -12.34 -3.68
CA TRP A 91 -17.03 -11.72 -4.17
C TRP A 91 -17.10 -11.31 -5.65
N VAL A 92 -18.29 -10.97 -6.13
CA VAL A 92 -18.49 -10.48 -7.50
C VAL A 92 -18.33 -8.95 -7.49
N PRO A 93 -17.38 -8.37 -8.26
CA PRO A 93 -17.19 -6.94 -8.33
C PRO A 93 -18.33 -6.29 -9.12
N LYS A 94 -19.02 -5.33 -8.49
CA LYS A 94 -20.10 -4.56 -9.09
C LYS A 94 -19.73 -3.10 -9.21
N LYS A 95 -20.01 -2.54 -10.39
CA LYS A 95 -19.90 -1.10 -10.64
C LYS A 95 -21.11 -0.39 -10.02
N LEU A 96 -20.83 0.62 -9.21
CA LEU A 96 -21.82 1.55 -8.68
C LEU A 96 -22.20 2.54 -9.78
N ASP A 97 -23.40 2.39 -10.34
CA ASP A 97 -23.93 3.30 -11.37
C ASP A 97 -24.49 4.58 -10.73
N VAL A 98 -23.60 5.50 -10.37
CA VAL A 98 -23.89 6.70 -9.56
C VAL A 98 -23.42 7.96 -10.28
N TYR A 99 -24.27 8.98 -10.28
CA TYR A 99 -23.91 10.35 -10.68
C TYR A 99 -23.23 11.06 -9.51
N ILE A 100 -22.04 11.60 -9.76
CA ILE A 100 -21.32 12.41 -8.78
C ILE A 100 -21.35 13.85 -9.25
N ASP A 101 -21.97 14.75 -8.51
CA ASP A 101 -22.02 16.15 -8.90
C ASP A 101 -20.64 16.79 -8.63
N VAL A 102 -19.82 16.91 -9.69
CA VAL A 102 -18.46 17.46 -9.62
C VAL A 102 -18.46 18.95 -10.02
N PRO A 103 -18.05 19.85 -9.11
CA PRO A 103 -17.89 21.27 -9.43
C PRO A 103 -16.63 21.51 -10.29
N ASP A 104 -16.63 22.60 -11.05
CA ASP A 104 -15.50 22.95 -11.91
C ASP A 104 -14.30 23.49 -11.10
N ILE A 105 -14.54 23.98 -9.88
CA ILE A 105 -13.54 24.45 -8.94
C ILE A 105 -13.78 23.74 -7.61
N ILE A 106 -12.72 23.18 -7.03
CA ILE A 106 -12.75 22.55 -5.70
C ILE A 106 -11.78 23.28 -4.76
N ASP A 107 -12.14 23.33 -3.49
CA ASP A 107 -11.28 23.82 -2.41
C ASP A 107 -11.12 22.73 -1.34
N ILE A 108 -9.95 22.12 -1.33
CA ILE A 108 -9.56 21.07 -0.38
C ILE A 108 -8.59 21.60 0.68
N SER A 109 -8.45 22.92 0.82
CA SER A 109 -7.50 23.53 1.76
C SER A 109 -7.78 23.13 3.22
N HIS A 110 -9.03 22.80 3.55
CA HIS A 110 -9.44 22.32 4.87
C HIS A 110 -8.96 20.90 5.21
N MET A 111 -8.51 20.12 4.21
CA MET A 111 -8.03 18.75 4.38
C MET A 111 -6.50 18.68 4.59
N ARG A 112 -5.84 19.84 4.73
CA ARG A 112 -4.40 19.90 4.99
C ARG A 112 -4.10 19.40 6.40
N SER A 113 -3.21 18.43 6.50
CA SER A 113 -2.68 17.95 7.78
C SER A 113 -1.64 18.94 8.28
N ASN A 114 -1.80 19.38 9.52
CA ASN A 114 -0.85 20.28 10.20
C ASN A 114 0.21 19.50 11.00
N GLY A 115 0.27 18.17 10.84
CA GLY A 115 1.12 17.30 11.65
C GLY A 115 0.72 17.29 13.12
N VAL A 116 1.67 16.92 13.98
CA VAL A 116 1.48 16.88 15.44
C VAL A 116 1.22 18.29 15.97
N GLN A 117 0.11 18.46 16.69
CA GLN A 117 -0.28 19.76 17.26
C GLN A 117 0.30 19.98 18.67
N PRO A 118 0.50 21.26 19.08
CA PRO A 118 0.90 21.57 20.44
C PRO A 118 -0.16 21.08 21.45
N GLY A 119 0.23 20.11 22.30
CA GLY A 119 -0.66 19.48 23.27
C GLY A 119 -1.06 18.04 22.93
N GLU A 120 -0.68 17.53 21.76
CA GLU A 120 -0.80 16.11 21.45
C GLU A 120 0.41 15.33 21.99
N GLU A 121 0.14 14.22 22.66
CA GLU A 121 1.16 13.28 23.10
C GLU A 121 1.27 12.13 22.10
N LEU A 122 2.48 11.88 21.61
CA LEU A 122 2.74 10.75 20.73
C LEU A 122 2.56 9.45 21.50
N LEU A 123 2.03 8.44 20.81
CA LEU A 123 2.07 7.08 21.33
C LEU A 123 3.53 6.71 21.60
N PRO A 124 3.84 6.08 22.75
CA PRO A 124 5.16 5.53 22.98
C PRO A 124 5.52 4.66 21.79
N GLU A 125 6.72 4.85 21.24
CA GLU A 125 7.32 3.88 20.33
C GLU A 125 7.47 2.60 21.14
N GLY A 126 6.41 1.79 21.16
CA GLY A 126 6.40 0.54 21.88
C GLY A 126 7.35 -0.34 21.13
N ALA A 127 8.61 -0.38 21.59
CA ALA A 127 9.70 -1.15 21.03
C ALA A 127 9.39 -1.56 19.59
N SER A 128 9.48 -0.59 18.66
CA SER A 128 9.67 -0.95 17.26
C SER A 128 10.65 -2.09 17.29
N CYS A 129 10.31 -3.20 16.63
CA CYS A 129 11.09 -4.42 16.55
C CYS A 129 12.57 -4.12 16.32
N GLY A 130 13.25 -3.83 17.41
CA GLY A 130 14.43 -2.99 17.48
C GLY A 130 15.09 -3.48 18.73
N ASN A 131 15.92 -4.49 18.49
CA ASN A 131 16.68 -5.20 19.50
C ASN A 131 15.85 -5.57 20.74
N LYS A 132 14.86 -6.46 20.57
CA LYS A 132 15.04 -7.68 21.37
C LYS A 132 16.39 -8.18 20.90
N ALA A 133 17.44 -7.86 21.66
CA ALA A 133 18.67 -8.61 21.59
C ALA A 133 18.22 -10.06 21.39
N GLU A 134 18.63 -10.68 20.28
CA GLU A 134 18.56 -12.12 20.18
C GLU A 134 18.99 -12.61 21.58
N PRO A 135 18.19 -13.45 22.27
CA PRO A 135 18.73 -14.12 23.44
C PRO A 135 20.02 -14.75 22.92
N ALA A 136 21.17 -14.30 23.44
CA ALA A 136 22.49 -14.62 22.90
C ALA A 136 22.47 -16.07 22.44
N ARG A 137 22.55 -16.30 21.11
CA ARG A 137 22.30 -17.61 20.51
C ARG A 137 23.07 -18.63 21.34
N PRO A 138 22.42 -19.60 22.02
CA PRO A 138 23.14 -20.49 22.90
C PRO A 138 24.13 -21.25 22.03
N VAL A 139 25.42 -21.05 22.29
CA VAL A 139 26.47 -21.82 21.63
C VAL A 139 26.47 -23.19 22.31
N ALA A 140 26.34 -24.25 21.52
CA ALA A 140 26.45 -25.61 22.03
C ALA A 140 27.86 -25.83 22.60
N ASN A 141 27.96 -26.43 23.79
CA ASN A 141 29.24 -26.85 24.32
C ASN A 141 29.78 -28.04 23.50
N GLU A 142 30.84 -27.79 22.73
CA GLU A 142 31.55 -28.76 21.88
C GLU A 142 31.97 -30.04 22.63
N ASP A 143 32.24 -29.98 23.94
CA ASP A 143 32.61 -31.15 24.74
C ASP A 143 31.43 -32.12 24.93
N ILE A 144 30.22 -31.58 25.12
CA ILE A 144 28.97 -32.36 25.26
C ILE A 144 28.60 -32.94 23.89
N VAL A 145 28.70 -32.12 22.84
CA VAL A 145 28.40 -32.53 21.46
C VAL A 145 29.35 -33.65 21.01
N SER A 146 30.65 -33.52 21.30
CA SER A 146 31.65 -34.53 20.94
C SER A 146 31.45 -35.86 21.69
N GLN A 147 31.07 -35.81 22.98
CA GLN A 147 30.78 -37.01 23.76
C GLN A 147 29.52 -37.73 23.25
N LEU A 148 28.45 -37.01 22.95
CA LEU A 148 27.22 -37.60 22.39
C LEU A 148 27.44 -38.11 20.94
N ALA A 149 28.24 -37.42 20.14
CA ALA A 149 28.61 -37.87 18.80
C ALA A 149 29.46 -39.16 18.86
N ASN A 150 30.38 -39.27 19.83
CA ASN A 150 31.14 -40.49 20.07
C ASN A 150 30.27 -41.68 20.51
N MET A 151 29.08 -41.41 21.08
CA MET A 151 28.08 -42.44 21.42
C MET A 151 27.25 -42.90 20.20
N GLY A 152 27.44 -42.27 19.03
CA GLY A 152 26.81 -42.66 17.77
C GLY A 152 25.59 -41.82 17.37
N PHE A 153 25.30 -40.73 18.06
CA PHE A 153 24.22 -39.81 17.69
C PHE A 153 24.68 -38.79 16.63
N ASN A 154 23.74 -38.29 15.81
CA ASN A 154 24.03 -37.28 14.79
C ASN A 154 24.51 -35.98 15.44
N TYR A 155 25.61 -35.41 14.92
CA TYR A 155 26.22 -34.18 15.43
C TYR A 155 25.21 -33.01 15.55
N PHE A 156 24.30 -32.85 14.58
CA PHE A 156 23.29 -31.79 14.61
C PHE A 156 22.23 -32.00 15.70
N ALA A 157 21.85 -33.26 15.94
CA ALA A 157 20.94 -33.62 17.04
C ALA A 157 21.60 -33.36 18.40
N CYS A 158 22.89 -33.69 18.54
CA CYS A 158 23.68 -33.41 19.73
C CYS A 158 23.79 -31.91 20.00
N GLN A 159 23.99 -31.10 18.95
CA GLN A 159 24.04 -29.65 19.03
C GLN A 159 22.68 -29.07 19.48
N ARG A 160 21.56 -29.56 18.91
CA ARG A 160 20.21 -29.15 19.31
C ARG A 160 19.91 -29.52 20.76
N ALA A 161 20.33 -30.69 21.19
CA ALA A 161 20.15 -31.16 22.56
C ALA A 161 20.92 -30.30 23.57
N ALA A 162 22.19 -30.00 23.28
CA ALA A 162 23.01 -29.11 24.12
C ALA A 162 22.41 -27.69 24.24
N ILE A 163 21.87 -27.17 23.14
CA ILE A 163 21.25 -25.84 23.09
C ILE A 163 19.92 -25.80 23.85
N ASN A 164 19.03 -26.78 23.62
CA ASN A 164 17.73 -26.83 24.28
C ASN A 164 17.84 -27.13 25.79
N THR A 165 18.90 -27.83 26.20
CA THR A 165 19.20 -28.07 27.62
C THR A 165 20.06 -26.96 28.25
N SER A 166 20.34 -25.87 27.52
CA SER A 166 21.16 -24.75 27.99
C SER A 166 22.53 -25.17 28.54
N ASN A 167 23.16 -26.17 27.93
CA ASN A 167 24.45 -26.75 28.34
C ASN A 167 24.49 -27.25 29.81
N ALA A 168 23.35 -27.68 30.38
CA ALA A 168 23.25 -28.09 31.79
C ALA A 168 24.10 -29.33 32.14
N GLY A 169 24.35 -30.21 31.17
CA GLY A 169 25.12 -31.45 31.38
C GLY A 169 24.94 -32.46 30.24
N LEU A 170 25.77 -33.51 30.26
CA LEU A 170 25.70 -34.61 29.28
C LEU A 170 24.43 -35.45 29.45
N GLU A 171 24.04 -35.76 30.69
CA GLU A 171 22.90 -36.63 31.00
C GLU A 171 21.57 -35.97 30.61
N GLU A 172 21.42 -34.68 30.87
CA GLU A 172 20.25 -33.89 30.48
C GLU A 172 20.12 -33.79 28.96
N ALA A 173 21.24 -33.53 28.26
CA ALA A 173 21.28 -33.48 26.80
C ALA A 173 20.94 -34.85 26.19
N MET A 174 21.43 -35.94 26.77
CA MET A 174 21.09 -37.29 26.34
C MET A 174 19.60 -37.61 26.52
N ASN A 175 19.01 -37.25 27.66
CA ASN A 175 17.59 -37.46 27.93
C ASN A 175 16.69 -36.65 26.99
N TRP A 176 17.10 -35.42 26.67
CA TRP A 176 16.41 -34.58 25.68
C TRP A 176 16.50 -35.18 24.27
N LEU A 177 17.69 -35.66 23.87
CA LEU A 177 17.90 -36.26 22.56
C LEU A 177 17.07 -37.53 22.39
N LEU A 178 17.07 -38.43 23.38
CA LEU A 178 16.28 -39.67 23.36
C LEU A 178 14.77 -39.44 23.25
N SER A 179 14.26 -38.33 23.80
CA SER A 179 12.84 -37.99 23.75
C SER A 179 12.40 -37.32 22.45
N HIS A 180 13.35 -36.79 21.66
CA HIS A 180 13.09 -36.05 20.42
C HIS A 180 13.73 -36.71 19.18
N MET A 181 14.24 -37.94 19.31
CA MET A 181 14.91 -38.68 18.23
C MET A 181 14.02 -39.00 17.02
N GLU A 182 12.70 -39.00 17.20
CA GLU A 182 11.72 -39.25 16.14
C GLU A 182 11.31 -37.96 15.41
N ASP A 183 11.78 -36.79 15.87
CA ASP A 183 11.45 -35.52 15.23
C ASP A 183 12.20 -35.38 13.90
N PRO A 184 11.49 -35.15 12.77
CA PRO A 184 12.08 -35.16 11.43
C PRO A 184 13.11 -34.05 11.22
N ASP A 185 13.09 -33.00 12.03
CA ASP A 185 13.97 -31.83 11.96
C ASP A 185 15.19 -31.92 12.90
N ILE A 186 15.29 -32.94 13.77
CA ILE A 186 16.39 -33.05 14.74
C ILE A 186 17.77 -33.23 14.09
N ASN A 187 17.80 -33.80 12.90
CA ASN A 187 19.02 -34.02 12.12
C ASN A 187 19.32 -32.90 11.13
N GLU A 188 18.44 -31.90 11.04
CA GLU A 188 18.68 -30.74 10.18
C GLU A 188 19.73 -29.82 10.83
N PRO A 189 20.64 -29.24 10.02
CA PRO A 189 21.60 -28.28 10.52
C PRO A 189 20.85 -27.13 11.20
N ILE A 190 21.19 -26.85 12.45
CA ILE A 190 20.76 -25.62 13.09
C ILE A 190 21.34 -24.51 12.23
N SER A 191 20.50 -23.68 11.63
CA SER A 191 20.93 -22.51 10.85
C SER A 191 21.67 -21.52 11.75
N GLN A 192 22.89 -21.86 12.16
CA GLN A 192 23.82 -20.94 12.79
C GLN A 192 24.53 -20.08 11.75
N ASP A 193 24.52 -20.50 10.50
CA ASP A 193 24.68 -19.61 9.37
C ASP A 193 23.70 -20.10 8.31
N ALA A 194 22.70 -19.29 7.98
CA ALA A 194 22.52 -19.06 6.57
C ALA A 194 23.88 -18.51 6.13
N MET A 195 24.80 -19.38 5.71
CA MET A 195 25.93 -18.93 4.93
C MET A 195 25.27 -18.07 3.86
N PRO A 196 25.57 -16.76 3.77
CA PRO A 196 25.18 -16.06 2.57
C PRO A 196 25.77 -16.93 1.46
N ALA A 197 24.90 -17.47 0.61
CA ALA A 197 25.34 -18.09 -0.63
C ALA A 197 26.42 -17.16 -1.18
N GLU A 198 27.58 -17.74 -1.50
CA GLU A 198 28.79 -17.04 -1.94
C GLU A 198 28.43 -15.68 -2.56
N ASP A 199 29.04 -14.59 -2.06
CA ASP A 199 28.92 -13.21 -2.55
C ASP A 199 29.35 -13.11 -4.04
N THR A 200 28.69 -13.83 -4.94
CA THR A 200 28.66 -13.53 -6.36
C THR A 200 27.51 -12.56 -6.54
N ILE A 201 27.74 -11.32 -6.13
CA ILE A 201 26.94 -10.22 -6.65
C ILE A 201 27.16 -10.27 -8.16
N ASP A 202 26.11 -10.57 -8.91
CA ASP A 202 26.16 -10.53 -10.35
C ASP A 202 26.39 -9.07 -10.77
N GLU A 203 27.63 -8.76 -11.13
CA GLU A 203 28.03 -7.42 -11.57
C GLU A 203 27.24 -6.98 -12.81
N ALA A 204 26.72 -7.90 -13.61
CA ALA A 204 25.85 -7.57 -14.73
C ALA A 204 24.49 -6.99 -14.27
N SER A 205 23.91 -7.56 -13.21
CA SER A 205 22.69 -7.03 -12.58
C SER A 205 22.92 -5.66 -11.94
N VAL A 206 24.06 -5.45 -11.28
CA VAL A 206 24.44 -4.13 -10.73
C VAL A 206 24.60 -3.11 -11.85
N GLN A 207 25.32 -3.45 -12.93
CA GLN A 207 25.52 -2.56 -14.06
C GLN A 207 24.20 -2.19 -14.77
N THR A 208 23.23 -3.11 -14.78
CA THR A 208 21.89 -2.85 -15.32
C THR A 208 21.15 -1.81 -14.48
N LEU A 209 21.18 -1.93 -13.15
CA LEU A 209 20.58 -0.93 -12.24
C LEU A 209 21.29 0.42 -12.30
N VAL A 210 22.62 0.43 -12.43
CA VAL A 210 23.39 1.65 -12.67
C VAL A 210 23.00 2.28 -14.01
N SER A 211 22.74 1.47 -15.04
CA SER A 211 22.24 1.96 -16.34
C SER A 211 20.81 2.52 -16.26
N PHE A 212 20.00 2.06 -15.29
CA PHE A 212 18.70 2.68 -14.97
C PHE A 212 18.84 4.03 -14.24
N GLY A 213 20.06 4.41 -13.85
CA GLY A 213 20.35 5.69 -13.21
C GLY A 213 20.44 5.60 -11.68
N PHE A 214 20.52 4.40 -11.11
CA PHE A 214 20.68 4.22 -9.67
C PHE A 214 22.17 4.24 -9.27
N PRO A 215 22.52 4.76 -8.07
CA PRO A 215 23.89 4.67 -7.57
C PRO A 215 24.37 3.22 -7.44
N GLU A 216 25.66 3.00 -7.65
CA GLU A 216 26.26 1.65 -7.62
C GLU A 216 26.09 0.98 -6.24
N ASP A 217 26.30 1.74 -5.16
CA ASP A 217 26.19 1.24 -3.78
C ASP A 217 24.77 0.75 -3.47
N VAL A 218 23.77 1.49 -3.92
CA VAL A 218 22.35 1.16 -3.75
C VAL A 218 21.96 -0.04 -4.60
N SER A 219 22.49 -0.11 -5.82
CA SER A 219 22.30 -1.23 -6.73
C SER A 219 22.87 -2.53 -6.14
N ARG A 220 24.05 -2.47 -5.51
CA ARG A 220 24.65 -3.61 -4.80
C ARG A 220 23.81 -4.06 -3.61
N MET A 221 23.33 -3.11 -2.79
CA MET A 221 22.43 -3.41 -1.67
C MET A 221 21.11 -4.04 -2.16
N ALA A 222 20.54 -3.52 -3.24
CA ALA A 222 19.29 -4.02 -3.82
C ALA A 222 19.43 -5.44 -4.37
N VAL A 223 20.51 -5.73 -5.10
CA VAL A 223 20.81 -7.07 -5.62
C VAL A 223 21.01 -8.06 -4.48
N LYS A 224 21.67 -7.63 -3.39
CA LYS A 224 21.84 -8.44 -2.18
C LYS A 224 20.52 -8.72 -1.47
N ALA A 225 19.68 -7.71 -1.28
CA ALA A 225 18.36 -7.84 -0.65
C ALA A 225 17.36 -8.66 -1.48
N SER A 226 17.60 -8.74 -2.79
CA SER A 226 16.71 -9.40 -3.76
C SER A 226 17.20 -10.79 -4.19
N GLY A 227 18.31 -11.27 -3.62
CA GLY A 227 18.87 -12.58 -3.92
C GLY A 227 19.24 -12.77 -5.39
N GLY A 228 19.67 -11.70 -6.07
CA GLY A 228 20.06 -11.73 -7.48
C GLY A 228 18.92 -11.54 -8.51
N ASN A 229 17.67 -11.29 -8.08
CA ASN A 229 16.59 -10.95 -9.03
C ASN A 229 16.54 -9.44 -9.31
N ILE A 230 16.64 -9.05 -10.59
CA ILE A 230 16.69 -7.65 -11.05
C ILE A 230 15.35 -6.93 -10.84
N GLU A 231 14.21 -7.58 -11.08
CA GLU A 231 12.89 -6.95 -10.92
C GLU A 231 12.64 -6.55 -9.47
N ARG A 232 12.90 -7.49 -8.56
CA ARG A 232 12.78 -7.26 -7.11
C ARG A 232 13.84 -6.29 -6.60
N ALA A 233 15.04 -6.29 -7.18
CA ALA A 233 16.05 -5.28 -6.87
C ALA A 233 15.60 -3.89 -7.29
N THR A 234 15.01 -3.75 -8.48
CA THR A 234 14.46 -2.48 -8.95
C THR A 234 13.33 -1.99 -8.05
N GLU A 235 12.40 -2.87 -7.67
CA GLU A 235 11.34 -2.54 -6.71
C GLU A 235 11.91 -2.14 -5.34
N TRP A 236 12.95 -2.84 -4.86
CA TRP A 236 13.61 -2.54 -3.60
C TRP A 236 14.24 -1.14 -3.59
N VAL A 237 14.94 -0.77 -4.68
CA VAL A 237 15.52 0.58 -4.82
C VAL A 237 14.43 1.65 -4.81
N LEU A 238 13.31 1.41 -5.49
CA LEU A 238 12.21 2.38 -5.58
C LEU A 238 11.43 2.52 -4.26
N THR A 239 11.38 1.46 -3.46
CA THR A 239 10.69 1.45 -2.15
C THR A 239 11.56 1.97 -1.01
N HIS A 240 12.90 1.97 -1.16
CA HIS A 240 13.84 2.43 -0.15
C HIS A 240 14.77 3.55 -0.68
N PRO A 241 14.23 4.70 -1.12
CA PRO A 241 15.05 5.83 -1.57
C PRO A 241 15.90 6.42 -0.43
N GLU A 242 15.50 6.24 0.82
CA GLU A 242 16.26 6.68 2.02
C GLU A 242 17.58 5.93 2.21
N ALA A 243 17.65 4.66 1.80
CA ALA A 243 18.90 3.88 1.78
C ALA A 243 19.88 4.39 0.71
N SER A 244 19.37 5.09 -0.32
CA SER A 244 20.19 5.81 -1.29
C SER A 244 20.79 7.09 -0.72
N SER A 245 20.07 7.76 0.19
CA SER A 245 20.53 9.00 0.80
C SER A 245 21.55 8.76 1.93
N SER A 246 21.45 7.65 2.65
CA SER A 246 22.30 7.36 3.81
C SER A 246 23.75 7.01 3.45
N VAL A 247 24.00 6.43 2.26
CA VAL A 247 25.36 6.07 1.80
C VAL A 247 26.17 7.27 1.31
N SER A 248 25.53 8.40 1.04
CA SER A 248 26.21 9.64 0.60
C SER A 248 26.67 10.52 1.77
N ALA A 249 26.38 10.12 3.01
CA ALA A 249 26.57 10.98 4.20
C ALA A 249 28.00 11.01 4.76
N ASP A 250 28.95 10.24 4.22
CA ASP A 250 30.33 10.20 4.74
C ASP A 250 31.30 11.19 4.05
N SER A 251 30.78 12.13 3.25
CA SER A 251 31.56 13.22 2.66
C SER A 251 31.02 14.58 3.08
N SER A 252 31.66 15.14 4.12
CA SER A 252 31.63 16.56 4.51
C SER A 252 30.32 17.13 5.07
N ALA A 253 30.40 17.49 6.35
CA ALA A 253 29.44 18.31 7.07
C ALA A 253 29.10 19.61 6.31
N SER A 254 27.88 19.68 5.79
CA SER A 254 27.14 20.92 5.61
C SER A 254 25.67 20.63 5.89
N ASN A 255 25.08 21.42 6.79
CA ASN A 255 23.66 21.40 7.12
C ASN A 255 22.79 21.45 5.85
N VAL A 256 22.34 20.31 5.36
CA VAL A 256 21.23 20.23 4.40
C VAL A 256 20.01 19.90 5.22
N LYS A 257 19.14 20.90 5.39
CA LYS A 257 17.75 20.67 5.80
C LYS A 257 17.19 19.65 4.82
N ASP A 258 16.73 18.52 5.35
CA ASP A 258 15.67 17.67 4.84
C ASP A 258 15.17 18.13 3.46
N ASP A 259 15.86 17.73 2.39
CA ASP A 259 15.34 17.90 1.04
C ASP A 259 14.37 16.72 0.87
N GLU A 260 13.23 16.82 1.56
CA GLU A 260 12.04 16.04 1.23
C GLU A 260 11.88 16.23 -0.27
N SER A 261 12.17 15.17 -1.03
CA SER A 261 11.97 15.03 -2.47
C SER A 261 11.09 16.15 -2.99
N HIS A 262 11.60 17.05 -3.84
CA HIS A 262 11.01 18.28 -4.38
C HIS A 262 9.50 18.19 -4.74
N ILE A 263 8.64 17.98 -3.74
CA ILE A 263 7.22 17.69 -3.89
C ILE A 263 6.57 19.07 -4.00
N PRO A 264 5.96 19.40 -5.14
CA PRO A 264 5.35 20.69 -5.32
C PRO A 264 4.23 20.86 -4.29
N ASP A 265 4.30 21.93 -3.49
CA ASP A 265 3.27 22.29 -2.53
C ASP A 265 2.70 23.69 -2.84
N GLY A 266 1.43 23.90 -2.53
CA GLY A 266 0.74 25.16 -2.81
C GLY A 266 -0.66 25.25 -2.21
N SER A 267 -1.49 26.14 -2.77
CA SER A 267 -2.87 26.32 -2.30
C SER A 267 -3.74 25.11 -2.63
N GLY A 268 -4.66 24.74 -1.72
CA GLY A 268 -5.61 23.64 -1.93
C GLY A 268 -6.77 23.95 -2.88
N ARG A 269 -6.64 24.96 -3.74
CA ARG A 269 -7.67 25.33 -4.72
C ARG A 269 -7.31 24.82 -6.10
N TYR A 270 -8.25 24.12 -6.73
CA TYR A 270 -8.04 23.51 -8.02
C TYR A 270 -9.18 23.75 -9.00
N LYS A 271 -8.85 23.74 -10.29
CA LYS A 271 -9.80 23.81 -11.40
C LYS A 271 -9.79 22.51 -12.19
N LEU A 272 -10.95 21.99 -12.55
CA LEU A 272 -11.09 20.82 -13.40
C LEU A 272 -10.55 21.10 -14.81
N ILE A 273 -9.63 20.25 -15.28
CA ILE A 273 -9.03 20.38 -16.61
C ILE A 273 -9.32 19.18 -17.51
N ALA A 274 -9.52 17.99 -16.93
CA ALA A 274 -9.84 16.80 -17.68
C ALA A 274 -10.55 15.77 -16.79
N PHE A 275 -11.30 14.88 -17.42
CA PHE A 275 -11.83 13.70 -16.76
C PHE A 275 -11.91 12.53 -17.75
N VAL A 276 -11.83 11.32 -17.23
CA VAL A 276 -11.96 10.07 -17.97
C VAL A 276 -13.22 9.37 -17.49
N SER A 277 -14.09 9.00 -18.43
CA SER A 277 -15.36 8.31 -18.14
C SER A 277 -15.27 6.87 -18.60
N HIS A 278 -15.72 5.95 -17.74
CA HIS A 278 -15.95 4.54 -18.09
C HIS A 278 -17.42 4.35 -18.45
N MET A 279 -17.72 4.10 -19.72
CA MET A 279 -19.08 3.84 -20.22
C MET A 279 -19.37 2.33 -20.19
N GLY A 280 -20.37 1.92 -19.43
CA GLY A 280 -20.75 0.52 -19.26
C GLY A 280 -21.22 0.22 -17.85
N THR A 281 -22.03 -0.82 -17.68
CA THR A 281 -22.54 -1.27 -16.36
C THR A 281 -21.68 -2.41 -15.78
N SER A 282 -20.90 -3.08 -16.61
CA SER A 282 -20.01 -4.17 -16.22
C SER A 282 -18.70 -3.63 -15.64
N THR A 283 -18.07 -4.44 -14.79
CA THR A 283 -16.71 -4.25 -14.30
C THR A 283 -15.66 -4.86 -15.24
N HIS A 284 -16.06 -5.83 -16.06
CA HIS A 284 -15.17 -6.57 -16.97
C HIS A 284 -15.11 -6.00 -18.38
N CYS A 285 -16.08 -5.15 -18.76
CA CYS A 285 -16.13 -4.53 -20.07
C CYS A 285 -16.74 -3.13 -20.01
N GLY A 286 -16.35 -2.32 -20.97
CA GLY A 286 -16.87 -0.98 -21.18
C GLY A 286 -15.97 -0.21 -22.12
N HIS A 287 -16.26 1.08 -22.26
CA HIS A 287 -15.56 1.97 -23.19
C HIS A 287 -15.03 3.19 -22.46
N TYR A 288 -13.77 3.55 -22.68
CA TYR A 288 -13.16 4.71 -22.05
C TYR A 288 -13.13 5.89 -23.01
N VAL A 289 -13.57 7.05 -22.52
CA VAL A 289 -13.48 8.32 -23.23
C VAL A 289 -12.89 9.38 -22.31
N ALA A 290 -12.10 10.28 -22.87
CA ALA A 290 -11.52 11.39 -22.12
C ALA A 290 -12.12 12.71 -22.59
N HIS A 291 -12.43 13.58 -21.64
CA HIS A 291 -12.82 14.97 -21.91
C HIS A 291 -11.74 15.87 -21.37
N ILE A 292 -11.23 16.78 -22.20
CA ILE A 292 -10.14 17.70 -21.85
C ILE A 292 -10.56 19.11 -22.21
N LEU A 293 -10.34 20.05 -21.29
CA LEU A 293 -10.51 21.48 -21.50
C LEU A 293 -9.26 22.03 -22.22
N LYS A 294 -9.41 22.39 -23.50
CA LYS A 294 -8.35 23.00 -24.33
C LYS A 294 -8.83 24.35 -24.87
N ASP A 295 -8.02 25.39 -24.72
CA ASP A 295 -8.32 26.75 -25.18
C ASP A 295 -9.72 27.25 -24.75
N GLY A 296 -10.11 26.94 -23.51
CA GLY A 296 -11.42 27.29 -22.95
C GLY A 296 -12.61 26.49 -23.50
N ARG A 297 -12.37 25.47 -24.33
CA ARG A 297 -13.40 24.60 -24.92
C ARG A 297 -13.19 23.14 -24.54
N TRP A 298 -14.27 22.46 -24.19
CA TRP A 298 -14.20 21.03 -23.88
C TRP A 298 -14.15 20.19 -25.16
N THR A 299 -13.22 19.26 -25.19
CA THR A 299 -13.02 18.34 -26.32
C THR A 299 -13.13 16.91 -25.82
N ILE A 300 -13.98 16.11 -26.47
CA ILE A 300 -14.05 14.66 -26.24
C ILE A 300 -13.04 13.96 -27.15
N PHE A 301 -12.28 13.05 -26.54
CA PHE A 301 -11.37 12.12 -27.19
C PHE A 301 -11.94 10.71 -27.02
N ASN A 302 -12.41 10.15 -28.13
CA ASN A 302 -12.95 8.81 -28.22
C ASN A 302 -12.22 8.07 -29.34
N ASP A 303 -11.10 7.43 -28.97
CA ASP A 303 -10.16 6.80 -29.89
C ASP A 303 -9.80 7.73 -31.06
N ASN A 304 -10.16 7.35 -32.28
CA ASN A 304 -9.89 8.12 -33.50
C ASN A 304 -10.82 9.32 -33.69
N LYS A 305 -11.86 9.47 -32.86
CA LYS A 305 -12.86 10.54 -32.96
C LYS A 305 -12.56 11.63 -31.94
N VAL A 306 -12.28 12.82 -32.44
CA VAL A 306 -12.09 14.03 -31.62
C VAL A 306 -13.15 15.04 -32.01
N ALA A 307 -13.92 15.52 -31.02
CA ALA A 307 -15.01 16.46 -31.25
C ALA A 307 -15.11 17.47 -30.12
N ALA A 308 -15.68 18.64 -30.40
CA ALA A 308 -16.05 19.59 -29.35
C ALA A 308 -17.27 19.04 -28.58
N SER A 309 -17.17 18.98 -27.25
CA SER A 309 -18.24 18.54 -26.37
C SER A 309 -19.00 19.76 -25.85
N VAL A 310 -20.30 19.82 -26.14
CA VAL A 310 -21.21 20.88 -25.65
C VAL A 310 -21.88 20.46 -24.36
N ASP A 311 -22.32 19.19 -24.29
CA ASP A 311 -22.86 18.59 -23.08
C ASP A 311 -21.81 17.70 -22.42
N LEU A 312 -21.53 17.96 -21.15
CA LEU A 312 -20.42 17.38 -20.41
C LEU A 312 -20.96 16.37 -19.41
N PRO A 313 -20.76 15.07 -19.64
CA PRO A 313 -21.15 14.02 -18.69
C PRO A 313 -20.12 13.95 -17.53
N LYS A 314 -19.89 15.11 -16.90
CA LYS A 314 -18.93 15.27 -15.80
C LYS A 314 -19.39 14.59 -14.52
N ASP A 315 -20.66 14.19 -14.44
CA ASP A 315 -21.20 13.40 -13.33
C ASP A 315 -20.91 11.90 -13.44
N MET A 316 -20.55 11.44 -14.63
CA MET A 316 -20.24 10.04 -14.93
C MET A 316 -18.74 9.73 -15.01
N GLY A 317 -17.88 10.71 -14.77
CA GLY A 317 -16.44 10.52 -14.75
C GLY A 317 -16.01 9.49 -13.70
N TYR A 318 -14.93 8.79 -14.03
CA TYR A 318 -14.24 7.81 -13.21
C TYR A 318 -12.95 8.38 -12.63
N LEU A 319 -12.09 8.97 -13.48
CA LEU A 319 -10.90 9.71 -13.06
C LEU A 319 -11.10 11.19 -13.38
N TYR A 320 -10.72 12.06 -12.45
CA TYR A 320 -10.76 13.50 -12.64
C TYR A 320 -9.37 14.09 -12.43
N PHE A 321 -9.02 15.05 -13.26
CA PHE A 321 -7.75 15.75 -13.25
C PHE A 321 -8.01 17.22 -12.98
N PHE A 322 -7.45 17.68 -11.88
CA PHE A 322 -7.62 19.01 -11.34
C PHE A 322 -6.26 19.72 -11.36
N GLN A 323 -6.19 20.90 -11.95
CA GLN A 323 -4.98 21.72 -11.96
C GLN A 323 -5.05 22.76 -10.84
N ARG A 324 -3.96 22.90 -10.08
CA ARG A 324 -3.86 23.87 -9.00
C ARG A 324 -3.98 25.28 -9.56
N ILE A 325 -4.85 26.09 -8.97
CA ILE A 325 -4.97 27.50 -9.32
C ILE A 325 -3.82 28.21 -8.60
N SER A 326 -2.78 28.60 -9.35
CA SER A 326 -1.77 29.51 -8.81
C SER A 326 -2.46 30.82 -8.41
N SER A 327 -2.29 31.19 -7.14
CA SER A 327 -2.84 32.45 -6.61
C SER A 327 -2.14 33.67 -7.21
#